data_AF-A0AAV1NB19-F1
#
_entry.id   AF-A0AAV1NB19-F1
#
_cell.length_a   1.000
_cell.length_b   1.000
_cell.length_c   1.000
_cell.angle_alpha   90.00
_cell.angle_beta   90.00
_cell.angle_gamma   90.00
#
_symmetry.space_group_name_H-M   'P 1'
#
loop_
_entity.id
_entity.type
_entity.pdbx_description
1 polymer ?
#
loop_
_entity_poly.entity_id
_entity_poly.type
_entity_poly.pdbx_seq_one_letter_code
_entity_poly.pdbx_strand_id
1 'polypeptide(L)'
;MPCHNQQLNNVNSGQEHPMKQVRFANSSSSSSSSSSSVPAVLSSSEPSDATTQPVNQETLGPQLKLLPLNDQIRELQTIIRDKTTSRGDFVFCADRLIRLVVEEGLNQLPYSECTVTTPTGYKYEGVKFERGNCGVSIMRSGEAMEQGLRDCCRSIRIGKILIQSDEETQKAKVYYAKFPPDVYRRKVLLMYPILSE
;
A
#
# COMPACT_ATOMS: atom_id res chain seq x y z
N MET A 1 -44.10 22.08 14.27
CA MET A 1 -43.72 23.39 14.83
C MET A 1 -42.63 23.99 13.94
N PRO A 2 -42.62 25.31 13.69
CA PRO A 2 -42.02 25.88 12.49
C PRO A 2 -40.55 26.27 12.64
N CYS A 3 -39.83 26.27 11.51
CA CYS A 3 -38.55 26.98 11.37
C CYS A 3 -38.78 28.49 11.54
N HIS A 4 -37.79 29.21 12.07
CA HIS A 4 -37.76 30.66 12.02
C HIS A 4 -36.68 31.12 11.04
N ASN A 5 -37.05 32.00 10.12
CA ASN A 5 -36.17 32.61 9.14
C ASN A 5 -35.95 34.07 9.56
N GLN A 6 -34.71 34.50 9.73
CA GLN A 6 -34.38 35.90 10.02
C GLN A 6 -33.14 36.29 9.23
N GLN A 7 -33.30 37.26 8.35
CA GLN A 7 -32.24 37.74 7.45
C GLN A 7 -31.70 39.08 7.92
N LEU A 8 -30.37 39.21 7.77
CA LEU A 8 -29.63 40.46 7.55
C LEU A 8 -29.75 41.55 8.63
N ASN A 9 -28.62 41.82 9.27
CA ASN A 9 -28.09 43.18 9.17
C ASN A 9 -26.57 43.16 9.02
N ASN A 10 -26.03 44.16 8.34
CA ASN A 10 -24.65 44.16 7.83
C ASN A 10 -23.80 45.21 8.58
N VAL A 11 -22.71 44.77 9.22
CA VAL A 11 -21.72 45.67 9.84
C VAL A 11 -20.33 45.21 9.42
N ASN A 12 -19.53 46.15 8.92
CA ASN A 12 -18.25 45.91 8.30
C ASN A 12 -17.10 46.16 9.29
N SER A 13 -16.30 45.12 9.59
CA SER A 13 -15.02 45.26 10.29
C SER A 13 -14.03 44.22 9.79
N GLY A 14 -13.04 44.66 9.02
CA GLY A 14 -12.01 43.78 8.45
C GLY A 14 -10.95 43.38 9.49
N GLN A 15 -10.64 42.09 9.56
CA GLN A 15 -9.37 41.59 10.06
C GLN A 15 -8.84 40.53 9.09
N GLU A 16 -7.79 40.88 8.34
CA GLU A 16 -7.09 39.93 7.48
C GLU A 16 -6.23 39.00 8.35
N HIS A 17 -6.49 37.69 8.29
CA HIS A 17 -5.56 36.70 8.84
C HIS A 17 -4.44 36.42 7.81
N PRO A 18 -3.16 36.68 8.15
CA PRO A 18 -2.08 36.55 7.18
C PRO A 18 -1.81 35.09 6.83
N MET A 19 -1.85 34.78 5.52
CA MET A 19 -1.48 33.46 5.01
C MET A 19 0.01 33.17 5.29
N LYS A 20 0.30 32.03 5.91
CA LYS A 20 1.68 31.54 6.07
C LYS A 20 2.21 31.03 4.73
N GLN A 21 2.90 31.90 3.98
CA GLN A 21 3.59 31.54 2.76
C GLN A 21 4.78 30.62 3.07
N VAL A 22 4.69 29.35 2.68
CA VAL A 22 5.81 28.40 2.75
C VAL A 22 6.80 28.74 1.63
N ARG A 23 7.98 29.28 2.00
CA ARG A 23 9.08 29.50 1.06
C ARG A 23 9.80 28.19 0.77
N PHE A 24 9.73 27.71 -0.46
CA PHE A 24 10.70 26.73 -0.97
C PHE A 24 12.05 27.43 -1.17
N ALA A 25 13.08 26.94 -0.51
CA ALA A 25 14.44 27.40 -0.71
C ALA A 25 14.99 26.80 -2.02
N ASN A 26 15.34 27.66 -2.97
CA ASN A 26 16.01 27.27 -4.20
C ASN A 26 17.38 27.97 -4.24
N SER A 27 18.48 27.22 -4.26
CA SER A 27 19.82 27.76 -4.05
C SER A 27 20.83 27.21 -5.05
N SER A 28 21.02 27.94 -6.15
CA SER A 28 22.13 27.74 -7.10
C SER A 28 23.40 28.43 -6.59
N SER A 29 24.46 27.63 -6.42
CA SER A 29 25.89 27.97 -6.31
C SER A 29 26.37 29.43 -6.39
N SER A 30 27.20 29.86 -5.43
CA SER A 30 28.57 30.33 -5.74
C SER A 30 29.53 30.31 -4.53
N SER A 31 30.77 29.97 -4.84
CA SER A 31 31.99 29.83 -4.02
C SER A 31 32.38 30.92 -3.01
N SER A 32 33.03 30.51 -1.92
CA SER A 32 34.29 31.10 -1.43
C SER A 32 35.10 30.08 -0.58
N SER A 33 36.37 30.37 -0.25
CA SER A 33 37.39 29.36 0.08
C SER A 33 38.16 29.60 1.38
N SER A 34 38.54 28.52 2.09
CA SER A 34 39.68 28.48 3.02
C SER A 34 40.25 27.05 3.13
N SER A 35 41.50 26.90 3.60
CA SER A 35 42.32 25.69 3.41
C SER A 35 43.04 25.21 4.66
N SER A 36 43.09 23.89 4.89
CA SER A 36 43.98 23.18 5.82
C SER A 36 44.18 21.71 5.37
N SER A 37 45.31 21.08 5.74
CA SER A 37 45.76 19.73 5.31
C SER A 37 46.11 18.87 6.55
N VAL A 38 46.52 17.58 6.54
CA VAL A 38 47.14 16.59 5.62
C VAL A 38 46.78 15.15 6.15
N PRO A 39 47.15 14.01 5.51
CA PRO A 39 47.25 13.61 4.09
C PRO A 39 46.51 12.25 3.82
N ALA A 40 46.71 11.63 2.64
CA ALA A 40 46.44 10.18 2.42
C ALA A 40 47.65 9.33 2.93
N VAL A 41 47.62 8.00 3.11
CA VAL A 41 46.83 6.85 2.58
C VAL A 41 46.62 5.80 3.71
N LEU A 42 46.01 4.60 3.60
CA LEU A 42 45.37 3.71 2.57
C LEU A 42 44.24 2.92 3.35
N SER A 43 43.64 1.74 3.04
CA SER A 43 43.68 0.72 1.97
C SER A 43 42.42 -0.18 1.97
N SER A 44 42.00 -0.63 0.78
CA SER A 44 41.30 -1.90 0.45
C SER A 44 40.31 -2.54 1.44
N SER A 45 39.01 -2.47 1.12
CA SER A 45 38.23 -3.65 0.72
C SER A 45 36.83 -3.22 0.22
N GLU A 46 36.52 -3.49 -1.05
CA GLU A 46 35.19 -3.24 -1.61
C GLU A 46 34.25 -4.42 -1.29
N PRO A 47 33.11 -4.22 -0.60
CA PRO A 47 31.97 -5.09 -0.79
C PRO A 47 31.37 -4.77 -2.17
N SER A 48 31.41 -5.74 -3.08
CA SER A 48 30.95 -5.59 -4.46
C SER A 48 29.57 -4.92 -4.54
N ASP A 49 29.46 -3.84 -5.31
CA ASP A 49 28.21 -3.12 -5.53
C ASP A 49 27.18 -4.05 -6.20
N ALA A 50 26.30 -4.61 -5.36
CA ALA A 50 25.22 -5.49 -5.78
C ALA A 50 24.12 -4.64 -6.43
N THR A 51 24.42 -4.14 -7.64
CA THR A 51 23.47 -3.50 -8.53
C THR A 51 22.25 -4.42 -8.67
N THR A 52 21.18 -4.07 -7.97
CA THR A 52 19.89 -4.75 -8.08
C THR A 52 19.33 -4.45 -9.46
N GLN A 53 19.72 -5.29 -10.42
CA GLN A 53 19.16 -5.29 -11.77
C GLN A 53 17.64 -5.30 -11.63
N PRO A 54 16.90 -4.40 -12.31
CA PRO A 54 15.45 -4.45 -12.27
C PRO A 54 15.01 -5.81 -12.81
N VAL A 55 14.17 -6.53 -12.06
CA VAL A 55 13.72 -7.87 -12.45
C VAL A 55 13.02 -7.76 -13.80
N ASN A 56 13.64 -8.33 -14.84
CA ASN A 56 13.14 -8.23 -16.21
C ASN A 56 11.73 -8.81 -16.28
N GLN A 57 10.77 -7.91 -16.48
CA GLN A 57 9.34 -8.17 -16.37
C GLN A 57 8.84 -9.16 -17.45
N GLU A 58 9.60 -9.27 -18.54
CA GLU A 58 9.40 -10.21 -19.65
C GLU A 58 9.45 -11.68 -19.19
N THR A 59 10.30 -12.02 -18.21
CA THR A 59 10.55 -13.41 -17.78
C THR A 59 9.43 -14.03 -16.95
N LEU A 60 8.56 -13.22 -16.33
CA LEU A 60 7.48 -13.70 -15.43
C LEU A 60 6.06 -13.55 -16.03
N GLY A 61 5.96 -13.09 -17.27
CA GLY A 61 4.72 -13.09 -18.05
C GLY A 61 3.72 -11.97 -17.71
N PRO A 62 2.72 -11.73 -18.59
CA PRO A 62 1.88 -10.52 -18.57
C PRO A 62 0.88 -10.42 -17.41
N GLN A 63 0.70 -11.52 -16.65
CA GLN A 63 -0.22 -11.56 -15.51
C GLN A 63 0.42 -11.08 -14.20
N LEU A 64 1.76 -11.03 -14.11
CA LEU A 64 2.43 -10.49 -12.93
C LEU A 64 2.34 -8.95 -12.92
N LYS A 65 1.76 -8.40 -11.86
CA LYS A 65 1.83 -6.97 -11.54
C LYS A 65 2.86 -6.75 -10.45
N LEU A 66 3.85 -5.93 -10.74
CA LEU A 66 4.84 -5.47 -9.76
C LEU A 66 4.36 -4.12 -9.20
N LEU A 67 4.30 -4.00 -7.87
CA LEU A 67 4.06 -2.72 -7.21
C LEU A 67 5.23 -1.76 -7.53
N PRO A 68 4.98 -0.52 -8.00
CA PRO A 68 6.06 0.39 -8.41
C PRO A 68 7.07 0.66 -7.29
N LEU A 69 8.34 0.31 -7.52
CA LEU A 69 9.38 0.39 -6.50
C LEU A 69 9.87 1.84 -6.33
N ASN A 70 9.44 2.49 -5.25
CA ASN A 70 9.95 3.78 -4.79
C ASN A 70 10.74 3.64 -3.48
N ASP A 71 11.47 4.69 -3.07
CA ASP A 71 12.34 4.61 -1.89
C ASP A 71 11.59 4.39 -0.57
N GLN A 72 10.32 4.79 -0.48
CA GLN A 72 9.47 4.46 0.67
C GLN A 72 9.14 2.97 0.74
N ILE A 73 8.88 2.32 -0.39
CA ILE A 73 8.72 0.86 -0.45
C ILE A 73 10.06 0.16 -0.18
N ARG A 74 11.20 0.69 -0.65
CA ARG A 74 12.55 0.16 -0.36
C ARG A 74 12.90 0.26 1.13
N GLU A 75 12.56 1.37 1.79
CA GLU A 75 12.71 1.57 3.24
C GLU A 75 11.92 0.49 4.01
N LEU A 76 10.61 0.37 3.76
CA LEU A 76 9.76 -0.65 4.38
C LEU A 76 10.29 -2.07 4.12
N GLN A 77 10.73 -2.34 2.89
CA GLN A 77 11.32 -3.62 2.48
C GLN A 77 12.70 -3.91 3.08
N THR A 78 13.40 -2.89 3.57
CA THR A 78 14.66 -3.03 4.32
C THR A 78 14.37 -3.37 5.77
N ILE A 79 13.45 -2.62 6.41
CA ILE A 79 13.08 -2.81 7.81
C ILE A 79 12.51 -4.22 8.05
N ILE A 80 11.58 -4.70 7.21
CA ILE A 80 11.01 -6.05 7.38
C ILE A 80 11.99 -7.20 7.06
N ARG A 81 13.19 -6.91 6.52
CA ARG A 81 14.22 -7.91 6.21
C ARG A 81 15.43 -7.86 7.14
N ASP A 82 15.61 -6.77 7.89
CA ASP A 82 16.69 -6.69 8.86
C ASP A 82 16.41 -7.57 10.08
N LYS A 83 17.39 -8.42 10.42
CA LYS A 83 17.37 -9.31 11.58
C LYS A 83 17.42 -8.58 12.94
N THR A 84 17.80 -7.30 12.96
CA THR A 84 17.92 -6.50 14.22
C THR A 84 16.68 -5.65 14.52
N THR A 85 15.75 -5.56 13.57
CA THR A 85 14.54 -4.75 13.66
C THR A 85 13.59 -5.25 14.76
N SER A 86 12.99 -4.33 15.51
CA SER A 86 12.11 -4.69 16.63
C SER A 86 10.79 -5.29 16.13
N ARG A 87 10.14 -6.11 16.97
CA ARG A 87 8.80 -6.64 16.66
C ARG A 87 7.77 -5.54 16.39
N GLY A 88 7.91 -4.36 17.03
CA GLY A 88 7.00 -3.24 16.81
C GLY A 88 7.14 -2.66 15.40
N ASP A 89 8.39 -2.35 15.02
CA ASP A 89 8.71 -1.74 13.74
C ASP A 89 8.48 -2.71 12.57
N PHE A 90 8.77 -4.01 12.77
CA PHE A 90 8.43 -5.07 11.81
C PHE A 90 6.93 -5.10 11.52
N VAL A 91 6.07 -5.15 12.55
CA VAL A 91 4.61 -5.19 12.36
C VAL A 91 4.12 -3.91 11.70
N PHE A 92 4.56 -2.73 12.17
CA PHE A 92 4.18 -1.45 11.59
C PHE A 92 4.56 -1.33 10.10
N CYS A 93 5.78 -1.74 9.74
CA CYS A 93 6.25 -1.68 8.35
C CYS A 93 5.60 -2.75 7.47
N ALA A 94 5.35 -3.95 8.01
CA ALA A 94 4.63 -5.01 7.31
C ALA A 94 3.18 -4.60 7.02
N ASP A 95 2.43 -4.08 8.00
CA ASP A 95 1.06 -3.60 7.81
C ASP A 95 0.99 -2.44 6.80
N ARG A 96 1.97 -1.52 6.84
CA ARG A 96 2.10 -0.41 5.88
C ARG A 96 2.43 -0.89 4.46
N LEU A 97 3.25 -1.93 4.29
CA LEU A 97 3.54 -2.51 2.97
C LEU A 97 2.35 -3.37 2.46
N ILE A 98 1.73 -4.15 3.34
CA ILE A 98 0.50 -4.92 3.07
C ILE A 98 -0.59 -4.00 2.54
N ARG A 99 -0.75 -2.78 3.10
CA ARG A 99 -1.69 -1.79 2.57
C ARG A 99 -1.49 -1.53 1.07
N LEU A 100 -0.27 -1.23 0.67
CA LEU A 100 0.06 -0.86 -0.71
C LEU A 100 -0.19 -2.03 -1.68
N VAL A 101 0.16 -3.26 -1.26
CA VAL A 101 -0.11 -4.49 -2.03
C VAL A 101 -1.61 -4.80 -2.12
N VAL A 102 -2.37 -4.54 -1.05
CA VAL A 102 -3.82 -4.75 -1.02
C VAL A 102 -4.56 -3.76 -1.92
N GLU A 103 -4.24 -2.47 -1.87
CA GLU A 103 -4.85 -1.46 -2.75
C GLU A 103 -4.58 -1.80 -4.24
N GLU A 104 -3.34 -2.16 -4.59
CA GLU A 104 -3.00 -2.55 -5.96
C GLU A 104 -3.64 -3.90 -6.37
N GLY A 105 -3.85 -4.81 -5.42
CA GLY A 105 -4.64 -6.03 -5.63
C GLY A 105 -6.14 -5.78 -5.83
N LEU A 106 -6.69 -4.72 -5.22
CA LEU A 106 -8.06 -4.27 -5.44
C LEU A 106 -8.23 -3.60 -6.82
N ASN A 107 -7.21 -2.90 -7.32
CA ASN A 107 -7.19 -2.32 -8.67
C ASN A 107 -7.34 -3.38 -9.80
N GLN A 108 -7.01 -4.65 -9.54
CA GLN A 108 -7.18 -5.75 -10.51
C GLN A 108 -8.59 -6.39 -10.50
N LEU A 109 -9.51 -5.90 -9.65
CA LEU A 109 -10.91 -6.36 -9.59
C LEU A 109 -11.81 -5.45 -10.45
N PRO A 110 -13.02 -5.89 -10.85
CA PRO A 110 -13.83 -5.12 -11.78
C PRO A 110 -14.45 -3.85 -11.15
N TYR A 111 -14.51 -2.80 -11.97
CA TYR A 111 -15.16 -1.52 -11.69
C TYR A 111 -16.15 -1.20 -12.81
N SER A 112 -17.28 -0.59 -12.46
CA SER A 112 -18.28 -0.06 -13.40
C SER A 112 -18.22 1.47 -13.45
N GLU A 113 -18.37 2.06 -14.63
CA GLU A 113 -18.52 3.52 -14.80
C GLU A 113 -19.75 4.06 -14.04
N CYS A 114 -19.65 5.28 -13.52
CA CYS A 114 -20.78 5.99 -12.93
C CYS A 114 -20.61 7.52 -12.97
N THR A 115 -21.68 8.24 -13.23
CA THR A 115 -21.75 9.70 -13.04
C THR A 115 -22.35 10.01 -11.66
N VAL A 116 -21.75 10.95 -10.92
CA VAL A 116 -22.28 11.49 -9.67
C VAL A 116 -22.40 13.01 -9.74
N THR A 117 -23.38 13.58 -9.03
CA THR A 117 -23.51 15.04 -8.87
C THR A 117 -22.70 15.49 -7.66
N THR A 118 -21.79 16.44 -7.84
CA THR A 118 -21.01 17.04 -6.75
C THR A 118 -21.90 17.94 -5.87
N PRO A 119 -21.46 18.31 -4.65
CA PRO A 119 -22.14 19.34 -3.85
C PRO A 119 -22.26 20.71 -4.54
N THR A 120 -21.46 20.97 -5.58
CA THR A 120 -21.51 22.17 -6.43
C THR A 120 -22.42 22.03 -7.65
N GLY A 121 -23.15 20.91 -7.81
CA GLY A 121 -24.07 20.66 -8.92
C GLY A 121 -23.41 20.17 -10.22
N TYR A 122 -22.08 20.06 -10.27
CA TYR A 122 -21.35 19.54 -11.42
C TYR A 122 -21.52 18.02 -11.55
N LYS A 123 -21.50 17.50 -12.77
CA LYS A 123 -21.49 16.05 -13.04
C LYS A 123 -20.05 15.55 -13.11
N TYR A 124 -19.62 14.77 -12.12
CA TYR A 124 -18.36 14.08 -12.15
C TYR A 124 -18.53 12.67 -12.72
N GLU A 125 -17.79 12.37 -13.77
CA GLU A 125 -17.67 11.04 -14.36
C GLU A 125 -16.52 10.30 -13.68
N GLY A 126 -16.79 9.09 -13.17
CA GLY A 126 -15.83 8.29 -12.44
C GLY A 126 -16.22 6.81 -12.44
N VAL A 127 -15.64 6.04 -11.52
CA VAL A 127 -15.80 4.58 -11.45
C VAL A 127 -16.22 4.11 -10.07
N LYS A 128 -16.83 2.93 -10.01
CA LYS A 128 -17.37 2.29 -8.82
C LYS A 128 -17.00 0.82 -8.78
N PHE A 129 -16.34 0.40 -7.71
CA PHE A 129 -15.97 -0.99 -7.45
C PHE A 129 -17.21 -1.90 -7.47
N GLU A 130 -17.15 -3.02 -8.20
CA GLU A 130 -18.28 -3.92 -8.34
C GLU A 130 -18.61 -4.70 -7.05
N ARG A 131 -19.90 -5.05 -6.91
CA ARG A 131 -20.37 -5.90 -5.82
C ARG A 131 -20.25 -7.35 -6.22
N GLY A 132 -19.52 -8.14 -5.43
CA GLY A 132 -19.33 -9.57 -5.67
C GLY A 132 -18.01 -10.09 -5.14
N ASN A 133 -17.03 -9.22 -4.95
CA ASN A 133 -15.67 -9.62 -4.56
C ASN A 133 -15.61 -10.20 -3.12
N CYS A 134 -14.62 -11.05 -2.85
CA CYS A 134 -14.29 -11.57 -1.53
C CYS A 134 -12.79 -11.85 -1.39
N GLY A 135 -12.25 -11.73 -0.17
CA GLY A 135 -10.89 -12.18 0.14
C GLY A 135 -10.87 -13.67 0.54
N VAL A 136 -9.72 -14.32 0.37
CA VAL A 136 -9.42 -15.63 0.98
C VAL A 136 -8.01 -15.59 1.55
N SER A 137 -7.86 -15.80 2.86
CA SER A 137 -6.54 -15.94 3.51
C SER A 137 -6.09 -17.40 3.53
N ILE A 138 -4.83 -17.64 3.17
CA ILE A 138 -4.15 -18.92 3.46
C ILE A 138 -3.57 -18.82 4.88
N MET A 139 -4.06 -19.68 5.77
CA MET A 139 -3.68 -19.67 7.18
C MET A 139 -2.26 -20.22 7.37
N ARG A 140 -1.43 -19.67 8.26
CA ARG A 140 -1.70 -18.53 9.15
C ARG A 140 -1.15 -17.18 8.65
N SER A 141 -0.14 -17.16 7.78
CA SER A 141 0.51 -15.90 7.37
C SER A 141 -0.41 -14.99 6.52
N GLY A 142 -1.30 -15.55 5.71
CA GLY A 142 -2.33 -14.79 4.98
C GLY A 142 -3.35 -14.09 5.87
N GLU A 143 -3.45 -14.46 7.16
CA GLU A 143 -4.36 -13.79 8.10
C GLU A 143 -3.89 -12.36 8.44
N ALA A 144 -2.58 -12.08 8.34
CA ALA A 144 -2.02 -10.73 8.53
C ALA A 144 -2.55 -9.72 7.51
N MET A 145 -2.80 -10.17 6.26
CA MET A 145 -3.30 -9.30 5.19
C MET A 145 -4.78 -8.93 5.36
N GLU A 146 -5.54 -9.66 6.20
CA GLU A 146 -6.97 -9.42 6.37
C GLU A 146 -7.30 -8.06 6.97
N GLN A 147 -6.43 -7.50 7.81
CA GLN A 147 -6.71 -6.18 8.39
C GLN A 147 -6.52 -5.08 7.36
N GLY A 148 -5.43 -5.15 6.58
CA GLY A 148 -5.22 -4.31 5.41
C GLY A 148 -6.44 -4.33 4.49
N LEU A 149 -6.92 -5.52 4.13
CA LEU A 149 -8.12 -5.68 3.31
C LEU A 149 -9.41 -5.15 3.96
N ARG A 150 -9.58 -5.30 5.28
CA ARG A 150 -10.76 -4.80 6.01
C ARG A 150 -10.84 -3.29 6.05
N ASP A 151 -9.74 -2.55 6.25
CA ASP A 151 -9.84 -1.09 6.28
C ASP A 151 -9.87 -0.46 4.87
N CYS A 152 -9.41 -1.15 3.82
CA CYS A 152 -9.67 -0.75 2.42
C CYS A 152 -11.15 -1.01 2.07
N CYS A 153 -11.68 -2.18 2.44
CA CYS A 153 -12.98 -2.68 2.00
C CYS A 153 -13.83 -3.18 3.19
N ARG A 154 -14.37 -2.25 3.99
CA ARG A 154 -15.08 -2.50 5.27
C ARG A 154 -16.21 -3.56 5.27
N SER A 155 -16.74 -3.95 4.10
CA SER A 155 -17.84 -4.93 3.97
C SER A 155 -17.47 -6.18 3.16
N ILE A 156 -16.19 -6.38 2.82
CA ILE A 156 -15.75 -7.57 2.08
C ILE A 156 -15.82 -8.84 2.94
N ARG A 157 -16.35 -9.91 2.37
CA ARG A 157 -16.34 -11.23 3.03
C ARG A 157 -14.95 -11.84 2.88
N ILE A 158 -14.47 -12.49 3.94
CA ILE A 158 -13.18 -13.19 3.94
C ILE A 158 -13.43 -14.68 4.24
N GLY A 159 -12.99 -15.56 3.33
CA GLY A 159 -12.86 -16.99 3.58
C GLY A 159 -11.46 -17.34 4.09
N LYS A 160 -11.28 -18.56 4.62
CA LYS A 160 -9.97 -19.05 5.07
C LYS A 160 -9.71 -20.47 4.56
N ILE A 161 -8.45 -20.77 4.24
CA ILE A 161 -7.96 -22.12 3.91
C ILE A 161 -6.76 -22.44 4.81
N LEU A 162 -6.75 -23.61 5.44
CA LEU A 162 -5.55 -24.17 6.07
C LEU A 162 -4.98 -25.25 5.15
N ILE A 163 -3.76 -25.01 4.67
CA ILE A 163 -2.96 -25.95 3.90
C ILE A 163 -1.78 -26.38 4.76
N GLN A 164 -1.48 -27.68 4.80
CA GLN A 164 -0.32 -28.24 5.49
C GLN A 164 0.23 -29.40 4.65
N SER A 165 1.54 -29.60 4.68
CA SER A 165 2.18 -30.77 4.07
C SER A 165 1.89 -32.01 4.90
N ASP A 166 1.38 -33.05 4.24
CA ASP A 166 1.15 -34.37 4.79
C ASP A 166 2.50 -35.04 5.12
N GLU A 167 2.70 -35.51 6.35
CA GLU A 167 4.04 -35.85 6.89
C GLU A 167 4.70 -37.03 6.15
N GLU A 168 3.92 -38.03 5.76
CA GLU A 168 4.42 -39.21 5.02
C GLU A 168 4.65 -38.92 3.54
N THR A 169 3.72 -38.19 2.90
CA THR A 169 3.75 -38.00 1.44
C THR A 169 4.38 -36.70 0.96
N GLN A 170 4.65 -35.77 1.88
CA GLN A 170 5.13 -34.40 1.64
C GLN A 170 4.26 -33.57 0.67
N LYS A 171 3.00 -34.00 0.47
CA LYS A 171 2.05 -33.31 -0.43
C LYS A 171 1.23 -32.28 0.34
N ALA A 172 1.05 -31.11 -0.26
CA ALA A 172 0.17 -30.08 0.26
C ALA A 172 -1.29 -30.57 0.28
N LYS A 173 -1.91 -30.55 1.46
CA LYS A 173 -3.26 -31.07 1.72
C LYS A 173 -4.09 -29.99 2.41
N VAL A 174 -5.37 -29.89 2.03
CA VAL A 174 -6.30 -28.93 2.64
C VAL A 174 -6.93 -29.59 3.87
N TYR A 175 -6.61 -29.08 5.06
CA TYR A 175 -7.14 -29.58 6.33
C TYR A 175 -8.41 -28.85 6.77
N TYR A 176 -8.58 -27.61 6.35
CA TYR A 176 -9.77 -26.81 6.62
C TYR A 176 -9.98 -25.79 5.50
N ALA A 177 -11.23 -25.62 5.07
CA ALA A 177 -11.62 -24.58 4.13
C ALA A 177 -13.00 -24.06 4.49
N LYS A 178 -13.13 -22.75 4.66
CA LYS A 178 -14.42 -22.08 4.96
C LYS A 178 -14.56 -20.82 4.13
N PHE A 179 -15.49 -20.86 3.19
CA PHE A 179 -15.76 -19.78 2.24
C PHE A 179 -17.13 -19.15 2.47
N PRO A 180 -17.39 -17.96 1.90
CA PRO A 180 -18.75 -17.49 1.66
C PRO A 180 -19.56 -18.54 0.86
N PRO A 181 -20.83 -18.80 1.17
CA PRO A 181 -21.63 -19.84 0.50
C PRO A 181 -21.89 -19.53 -1.00
N ASP A 182 -21.65 -18.29 -1.41
CA ASP A 182 -21.78 -17.80 -2.78
C ASP A 182 -20.44 -17.62 -3.51
N VAL A 183 -19.32 -18.10 -2.96
CA VAL A 183 -17.95 -17.90 -3.48
C VAL A 183 -17.78 -18.27 -4.96
N TYR A 184 -18.51 -19.27 -5.46
CA TYR A 184 -18.48 -19.71 -6.85
C TYR A 184 -19.01 -18.67 -7.86
N ARG A 185 -19.65 -17.57 -7.38
CA ARG A 185 -20.08 -16.42 -8.19
C ARG A 185 -19.22 -15.17 -7.96
N ARG A 186 -18.14 -15.27 -7.19
CA ARG A 186 -17.32 -14.15 -6.72
C ARG A 186 -15.97 -14.11 -7.42
N LYS A 187 -15.38 -12.91 -7.55
CA LYS A 187 -13.92 -12.80 -7.73
C LYS A 187 -13.25 -12.94 -6.36
N VAL A 188 -12.17 -13.71 -6.32
CA VAL A 188 -11.44 -14.05 -5.09
C VAL A 188 -10.08 -13.36 -5.10
N LEU A 189 -9.84 -12.50 -4.11
CA LEU A 189 -8.50 -11.99 -3.80
C LEU A 189 -7.83 -12.97 -2.82
N LEU A 190 -6.95 -13.83 -3.34
CA LEU A 190 -6.19 -14.79 -2.54
C LEU A 190 -5.02 -14.06 -1.85
N MET A 191 -4.87 -14.25 -0.53
CA MET A 191 -3.92 -13.53 0.30
C MET A 191 -2.93 -14.49 0.97
N TYR A 192 -1.65 -14.34 0.62
CA TYR A 192 -0.52 -15.06 1.21
C TYR A 192 0.74 -14.19 1.01
N PRO A 193 1.42 -13.72 2.08
CA PRO A 193 2.42 -12.65 1.97
C PRO A 193 3.84 -13.11 1.59
N ILE A 194 4.07 -14.42 1.47
CA ILE A 194 5.36 -15.02 1.11
C ILE A 194 5.07 -16.09 0.07
N LEU A 195 5.76 -16.07 -1.06
CA LEU A 195 5.79 -17.19 -2.00
C LEU A 195 7.19 -17.79 -1.95
N SER A 196 7.29 -19.09 -1.73
CA SER A 196 8.52 -19.87 -1.87
C SER A 196 8.47 -20.66 -3.18
N GLU A 197 9.63 -20.85 -3.79
CA GLU A 197 9.86 -21.89 -4.81
C GLU A 197 9.91 -23.29 -4.17
#